data_AF-A0A8J9RAG4-F1
#
_entry.id   AF-A0A8J9RAG4-F1
#
_cell.length_a   1.000
_cell.length_b   1.000
_cell.length_c   1.000
_cell.angle_alpha   90.00
_cell.angle_beta   90.00
_cell.angle_gamma   90.00
#
_symmetry.space_group_name_H-M   'P 1'
#
loop_
_entity.id
_entity.type
_entity.pdbx_description
1 polymer ?
#
loop_
_entity_poly.entity_id
_entity_poly.type
_entity_poly.pdbx_seq_one_letter_code
_entity_poly.pdbx_strand_id
1 'polypeptide(L)'
;MFVILDEGPAVAVLVLATICLGTFPIAFNWTDLHGRKPAHTFLDFSAAFVFAALPCAISLSNTGPRIIFMPGLWEQMTQQNDFVVACACVAGFFLMLGSMSLQWGMALTGMAICVPFQIAVSLSIGIGIDWLMDNRLGKAAWVFPGLVCFSVATIFGTLAHVERLKALKYKKDKNAVRNIVGLDDVMGQPLAANMVKSVEMGASSSSGSSSGGSMEGIPEPPRKRGLHERKLSETTDIILDLEYGKSSRRTSNLRPIGAQVMQDTSAFERDEPASTPKHTPMRMQYCKRGIDLDSSKPLTGVIVLTLGGFCFGMLTPLFFIATSALPTTDYWRILPEGVPPLTVYNAYFFMALTFGFTAWGMNLSLLYQPLCSEESSWSEYIRDNNGRIISIAAGLACGLGMALQFLGGLAGGYQVADVVKMYPLLTVVWGLLLFAEFKGSGRKAAYLLAAMCGAYVVGVGLLAAARNISVVQ
;
A
#
# COMPACT_ATOMS: atom_id res chain seq x y z
N MET A 1 6.07 10.59 35.13
CA MET A 1 6.14 10.36 33.67
C MET A 1 7.59 10.14 33.25
N PHE A 2 7.86 9.14 32.42
CA PHE A 2 9.22 8.80 32.00
C PHE A 2 9.65 9.69 30.85
N VAL A 3 10.74 10.41 31.03
CA VAL A 3 11.28 11.35 30.05
C VAL A 3 12.77 11.09 29.94
N ILE A 4 13.26 11.01 28.72
CA ILE A 4 14.70 10.96 28.44
C ILE A 4 15.20 12.41 28.45
N LEU A 5 16.19 12.72 29.27
CA LEU A 5 16.73 14.08 29.40
C LEU A 5 17.91 14.33 28.46
N ASP A 6 18.56 13.26 27.98
CA ASP A 6 19.74 13.34 27.12
C ASP A 6 19.40 13.21 25.63
N GLU A 7 20.01 14.04 24.79
CA GLU A 7 19.77 14.07 23.34
C GLU A 7 20.20 12.76 22.64
N GLY A 8 21.34 12.19 23.04
CA GLY A 8 21.89 10.97 22.40
C GLY A 8 20.94 9.76 22.48
N PRO A 9 20.49 9.36 23.69
CA PRO A 9 19.49 8.30 23.84
C PRO A 9 18.16 8.62 23.14
N ALA A 10 17.73 9.89 23.08
CA ALA A 10 16.51 10.28 22.36
C ALA A 10 16.61 9.99 20.86
N VAL A 11 17.74 10.34 20.22
CA VAL A 11 18.02 10.02 18.82
C VAL A 11 18.01 8.50 18.60
N ALA A 12 18.67 7.73 19.47
CA ALA A 12 18.74 6.28 19.36
C ALA A 12 17.34 5.62 19.43
N VAL A 13 16.48 6.10 20.33
CA VAL A 13 15.09 5.67 20.45
C VAL A 13 14.28 5.99 19.20
N LEU A 14 14.49 7.16 18.59
CA LEU A 14 13.79 7.55 17.35
C LEU A 14 14.27 6.78 16.12
N VAL A 15 15.56 6.44 16.05
CA VAL A 15 16.09 5.52 15.03
C VAL A 15 15.46 4.14 15.19
N LEU A 16 15.35 3.63 16.42
CA LEU A 16 14.69 2.36 16.69
C LEU A 16 13.20 2.40 16.30
N ALA A 17 12.50 3.50 16.63
CA ALA A 17 11.12 3.73 16.19
C ALA A 17 10.98 3.69 14.67
N THR A 18 11.92 4.34 13.96
CA THR A 18 11.97 4.36 12.48
C THR A 18 12.13 2.95 11.91
N ILE A 19 12.98 2.11 12.52
CA ILE A 19 13.18 0.73 12.09
C ILE A 19 11.91 -0.09 12.31
N CYS A 20 11.29 0.02 13.49
CA CYS A 20 10.05 -0.68 13.82
C CYS A 20 8.91 -0.30 12.86
N LEU A 21 8.69 1.00 12.65
CA LEU A 21 7.64 1.54 11.77
C LEU A 21 7.90 1.27 10.28
N GLY A 22 9.17 1.25 9.85
CA GLY A 22 9.52 0.95 8.46
C GLY A 22 9.42 -0.55 8.13
N THR A 23 9.49 -1.42 9.13
CA THR A 23 9.55 -2.88 8.97
C THR A 23 8.18 -3.55 9.08
N PHE A 24 7.25 -3.03 9.89
CA PHE A 24 5.93 -3.68 10.03
C PHE A 24 5.15 -3.85 8.70
N PRO A 25 5.24 -2.96 7.68
CA PRO A 25 4.51 -3.15 6.42
C PRO A 25 4.94 -4.40 5.66
N ILE A 26 6.15 -4.92 5.93
CA ILE A 26 6.65 -6.17 5.36
C ILE A 26 5.70 -7.33 5.63
N ALA A 27 5.18 -7.41 6.84
CA ALA A 27 4.27 -8.46 7.25
C ALA A 27 3.00 -8.47 6.41
N PHE A 28 2.35 -7.31 6.22
CA PHE A 28 1.11 -7.21 5.45
C PHE A 28 1.30 -7.67 4.00
N ASN A 29 2.38 -7.22 3.35
CA ASN A 29 2.66 -7.64 1.98
C ASN A 29 3.02 -9.13 1.91
N TRP A 30 3.78 -9.64 2.89
CA TRP A 30 4.13 -11.05 2.96
C TRP A 30 2.88 -11.92 3.14
N THR A 31 2.00 -11.60 4.08
CA THR A 31 0.78 -12.37 4.33
C THR A 31 -0.20 -12.31 3.15
N ASP A 32 -0.30 -11.17 2.47
CA ASP A 32 -1.14 -11.03 1.27
C ASP A 32 -0.61 -11.90 0.12
N LEU A 33 0.71 -11.91 -0.10
CA LEU A 33 1.35 -12.76 -1.11
C LEU A 33 1.21 -14.25 -0.82
N HIS A 34 1.03 -14.65 0.43
CA HIS A 34 0.78 -16.04 0.83
C HIS A 34 -0.72 -16.39 0.90
N GLY A 35 -1.60 -15.50 0.44
CA GLY A 35 -3.04 -15.76 0.34
C GLY A 35 -3.77 -15.76 1.68
N ARG A 36 -3.17 -15.26 2.76
CA ARG A 36 -3.88 -15.10 4.05
C ARG A 36 -4.98 -14.05 3.88
N LYS A 37 -6.18 -14.33 4.37
CA LYS A 37 -7.32 -13.39 4.30
C LYS A 37 -6.93 -12.05 4.98
N PRO A 38 -7.22 -10.90 4.36
CA PRO A 38 -6.81 -9.59 4.88
C PRO A 38 -7.39 -9.29 6.28
N ALA A 39 -8.66 -9.65 6.50
CA ALA A 39 -9.33 -9.48 7.78
C ALA A 39 -8.64 -10.24 8.92
N HIS A 40 -8.17 -11.47 8.66
CA HIS A 40 -7.43 -12.26 9.67
C HIS A 40 -6.10 -11.59 10.02
N THR A 41 -5.37 -11.16 9.00
CA THR A 41 -4.09 -10.45 9.15
C THR A 41 -4.26 -9.18 9.98
N PHE A 42 -5.30 -8.39 9.71
CA PHE A 42 -5.51 -7.13 10.41
C PHE A 42 -6.06 -7.32 11.83
N LEU A 43 -6.86 -8.35 12.09
CA LEU A 43 -7.28 -8.71 13.45
C LEU A 43 -6.08 -9.07 14.34
N ASP A 44 -5.19 -9.94 13.85
CA ASP A 44 -3.97 -10.31 14.58
C ASP A 44 -3.06 -9.08 14.81
N PHE A 45 -2.88 -8.25 13.77
CA PHE A 45 -2.11 -7.01 13.84
C PHE A 45 -2.69 -6.03 14.85
N SER A 46 -3.99 -5.77 14.80
CA SER A 46 -4.64 -4.78 15.67
C SER A 46 -4.67 -5.22 17.13
N ALA A 47 -4.91 -6.52 17.38
CA ALA A 47 -4.78 -7.09 18.71
C ALA A 47 -3.37 -6.91 19.27
N ALA A 48 -2.35 -7.31 18.49
CA ALA A 48 -0.95 -7.20 18.90
C ALA A 48 -0.50 -5.75 19.07
N PHE A 49 -0.99 -4.83 18.24
CA PHE A 49 -0.76 -3.39 18.41
C PHE A 49 -1.26 -2.92 19.77
N VAL A 50 -2.49 -3.24 20.15
CA VAL A 50 -3.07 -2.88 21.46
C VAL A 50 -2.27 -3.51 22.61
N PHE A 51 -1.88 -4.77 22.47
CA PHE A 51 -1.06 -5.47 23.46
C PHE A 51 0.34 -4.86 23.66
N ALA A 52 0.93 -4.26 22.63
CA ALA A 52 2.16 -3.48 22.79
C ALA A 52 1.90 -2.07 23.32
N ALA A 53 0.89 -1.39 22.77
CA ALA A 53 0.61 0.01 22.99
C ALA A 53 0.16 0.31 24.42
N LEU A 54 -0.81 -0.43 24.96
CA LEU A 54 -1.40 -0.13 26.27
C LEU A 54 -0.40 -0.30 27.41
N PRO A 55 0.37 -1.40 27.51
CA PRO A 55 1.37 -1.52 28.56
C PRO A 55 2.43 -0.43 28.45
N CYS A 56 2.90 -0.11 27.24
CA CYS A 56 3.86 0.99 27.05
C CYS A 56 3.28 2.33 27.51
N ALA A 57 2.05 2.66 27.11
CA ALA A 57 1.40 3.91 27.49
C ALA A 57 1.23 4.03 29.02
N ILE A 58 0.73 2.97 29.67
CA ILE A 58 0.54 2.91 31.13
C ILE A 58 1.88 3.03 31.86
N SER A 59 2.89 2.27 31.42
CA SER A 59 4.22 2.30 32.03
C SER A 59 4.88 3.67 31.87
N LEU A 60 4.91 4.24 30.66
CA LEU A 60 5.56 5.53 30.40
C LEU A 60 4.85 6.70 31.11
N SER A 61 3.52 6.63 31.25
CA SER A 61 2.75 7.64 31.97
C SER A 61 3.02 7.61 33.47
N ASN A 62 3.00 6.41 34.08
CA ASN A 62 3.07 6.27 35.54
C ASN A 62 4.50 6.19 36.11
N THR A 63 5.49 5.85 35.29
CA THR A 63 6.90 5.75 35.71
C THR A 63 7.58 7.13 35.66
N GLY A 64 8.61 7.40 36.46
CA GLY A 64 9.42 8.64 36.41
C GLY A 64 8.97 9.77 37.36
N PRO A 65 9.76 10.86 37.47
CA PRO A 65 9.49 11.95 38.42
C PRO A 65 8.10 12.56 38.22
N ARG A 66 7.41 12.86 39.32
CA ARG A 66 6.12 13.56 39.29
C ARG A 66 6.36 15.05 39.11
N ILE A 67 6.19 15.53 37.89
CA ILE A 67 6.20 16.96 37.57
C ILE A 67 4.78 17.48 37.69
N ILE A 68 4.57 18.58 38.42
CA ILE A 68 3.26 19.13 38.78
C ILE A 68 2.37 19.42 37.55
N PHE A 69 2.98 19.74 36.40
CA PHE A 69 2.27 20.06 35.15
C PHE A 69 2.00 18.86 34.23
N MET A 70 2.33 17.63 34.64
CA MET A 70 2.14 16.42 33.84
C MET A 70 1.59 15.27 34.72
N PRO A 71 0.25 15.20 34.92
CA PRO A 71 -0.35 14.17 35.76
C PRO A 71 -0.18 12.77 35.16
N GLY A 72 -0.14 11.77 36.03
CA GLY A 72 -0.17 10.37 35.62
C GLY A 72 -1.51 10.00 34.99
N LEU A 73 -1.56 8.86 34.31
CA LEU A 73 -2.76 8.38 33.59
C LEU A 73 -4.00 8.36 34.49
N TRP A 74 -3.87 7.77 35.68
CA TRP A 74 -5.02 7.58 36.59
C TRP A 74 -5.53 8.89 37.18
N GLU A 75 -4.64 9.83 37.48
CA GLU A 75 -5.01 11.17 37.94
C GLU A 75 -5.77 11.90 36.84
N GLN A 76 -5.30 11.76 35.60
CA GLN A 76 -5.89 12.47 34.49
C GLN A 76 -7.28 11.93 34.08
N MET A 77 -7.57 10.65 34.35
CA MET A 77 -8.91 10.08 34.17
C MET A 77 -9.95 10.66 35.13
N THR A 78 -9.53 11.23 36.27
CA THR A 78 -10.45 11.85 37.24
C THR A 78 -10.76 13.31 36.93
N GLN A 79 -10.04 13.91 35.97
CA GLN A 79 -10.20 15.30 35.56
C GLN A 79 -11.19 15.42 34.39
N GLN A 80 -11.87 16.57 34.30
CA GLN A 80 -12.83 16.85 33.23
C GLN A 80 -12.10 17.25 31.94
N ASN A 81 -11.76 16.23 31.12
CA ASN A 81 -10.92 16.35 29.91
C ASN A 81 -11.62 15.87 28.63
N ASP A 82 -12.95 15.83 28.62
CA ASP A 82 -13.76 15.10 27.63
C ASP A 82 -13.44 15.45 26.17
N PHE A 83 -13.27 16.73 25.85
CA PHE A 83 -12.98 17.17 24.48
C PHE A 83 -11.61 16.70 23.98
N VAL A 84 -10.61 16.81 24.84
CA VAL A 84 -9.22 16.46 24.53
C VAL A 84 -9.06 14.95 24.41
N VAL A 85 -9.75 14.21 25.29
CA VAL A 85 -9.89 12.74 25.20
C VAL A 85 -10.59 12.35 23.90
N ALA A 86 -11.67 13.04 23.52
CA ALA A 86 -12.36 12.80 22.25
C ALA A 86 -11.43 13.03 21.04
N CYS A 87 -10.61 14.08 21.05
CA CYS A 87 -9.62 14.31 19.98
C CYS A 87 -8.61 13.15 19.87
N ALA A 88 -8.09 12.65 21.00
CA ALA A 88 -7.20 11.49 21.03
C ALA A 88 -7.90 10.22 20.52
N CYS A 89 -9.17 10.00 20.88
CA CYS A 89 -9.98 8.90 20.37
C CYS A 89 -10.20 9.00 18.85
N VAL A 90 -10.55 10.19 18.34
CA VAL A 90 -10.73 10.43 16.89
C VAL A 90 -9.42 10.19 16.14
N ALA A 91 -8.25 10.56 16.71
CA ALA A 91 -6.96 10.19 16.15
C ALA A 91 -6.79 8.67 16.06
N GLY A 92 -7.21 7.91 17.08
CA GLY A 92 -7.18 6.44 17.06
C GLY A 92 -8.03 5.83 15.95
N PHE A 93 -9.21 6.40 15.70
CA PHE A 93 -10.07 6.00 14.59
C PHE A 93 -9.42 6.28 13.22
N PHE A 94 -8.83 7.46 13.03
CA PHE A 94 -8.10 7.79 11.80
C PHE A 94 -6.85 6.92 11.60
N LEU A 95 -6.15 6.55 12.68
CA LEU A 95 -5.01 5.63 12.62
C LEU A 95 -5.45 4.26 12.12
N MET A 96 -6.61 3.80 12.58
CA MET A 96 -7.22 2.55 12.13
C MET A 96 -7.55 2.61 10.63
N LEU A 97 -8.28 3.63 10.18
CA LEU A 97 -8.64 3.80 8.76
C LEU A 97 -7.41 3.90 7.86
N GLY A 98 -6.40 4.67 8.27
CA GLY A 98 -5.13 4.77 7.56
C GLY A 98 -4.41 3.42 7.47
N SER A 99 -4.36 2.67 8.58
CA SER A 99 -3.71 1.36 8.62
C SER A 99 -4.41 0.32 7.75
N MET A 100 -5.75 0.31 7.73
CA MET A 100 -6.49 -0.54 6.80
C MET A 100 -6.26 -0.11 5.36
N SER A 101 -6.35 1.18 5.05
CA SER A 101 -6.04 1.68 3.71
C SER A 101 -4.62 1.31 3.26
N LEU A 102 -3.64 1.30 4.17
CA LEU A 102 -2.27 0.84 3.91
C LEU A 102 -2.22 -0.62 3.47
N GLN A 103 -2.89 -1.53 4.19
CA GLN A 103 -2.95 -2.95 3.86
C GLN A 103 -3.55 -3.18 2.47
N TRP A 104 -4.68 -2.53 2.17
CA TRP A 104 -5.36 -2.64 0.88
C TRP A 104 -4.58 -1.96 -0.26
N GLY A 105 -3.99 -0.80 0.04
CA GLY A 105 -3.17 -0.04 -0.89
C GLY A 105 -1.90 -0.77 -1.33
N MET A 106 -1.30 -1.58 -0.45
CA MET A 106 -0.14 -2.40 -0.79
C MET A 106 -0.49 -3.51 -1.78
N ALA A 107 -1.65 -4.17 -1.60
CA ALA A 107 -2.13 -5.15 -2.57
C ALA A 107 -2.39 -4.55 -3.96
N LEU A 108 -2.80 -3.28 -4.04
CA LEU A 108 -3.04 -2.58 -5.31
C LEU A 108 -1.77 -2.04 -5.97
N THR A 109 -0.96 -1.31 -5.19
CA THR A 109 0.10 -0.43 -5.73
C THR A 109 1.51 -0.95 -5.50
N GLY A 110 1.68 -1.99 -4.66
CA GLY A 110 2.97 -2.49 -4.19
C GLY A 110 3.49 -1.69 -3.00
N MET A 111 4.21 -2.35 -2.11
CA MET A 111 4.73 -1.76 -0.89
C MET A 111 5.64 -0.56 -1.16
N ALA A 112 6.51 -0.66 -2.16
CA ALA A 112 7.52 0.37 -2.45
C ALA A 112 6.90 1.69 -2.99
N ILE A 113 5.67 1.70 -3.50
CA ILE A 113 4.95 2.94 -3.82
C ILE A 113 4.00 3.32 -2.67
N CYS A 114 3.27 2.34 -2.14
CA CYS A 114 2.17 2.58 -1.21
C CYS A 114 2.58 3.42 0.00
N VAL A 115 3.58 2.96 0.75
CA VAL A 115 3.98 3.59 2.02
C VAL A 115 4.51 5.01 1.82
N PRO A 116 5.55 5.27 1.00
CA PRO A 116 6.05 6.64 0.81
C PRO A 116 5.00 7.58 0.21
N PHE A 117 4.11 7.09 -0.64
CA PHE A 117 3.02 7.90 -1.15
C PHE A 117 2.04 8.32 -0.05
N GLN A 118 1.54 7.37 0.75
CA GLN A 118 0.59 7.69 1.83
C GLN A 118 1.20 8.66 2.83
N ILE A 119 2.47 8.48 3.18
CA ILE A 119 3.14 9.37 4.12
C ILE A 119 3.44 10.73 3.51
N ALA A 120 3.76 10.83 2.22
CA ALA A 120 3.89 12.13 1.56
C ALA A 120 2.56 12.91 1.59
N VAL A 121 1.42 12.25 1.33
CA VAL A 121 0.08 12.87 1.46
C VAL A 121 -0.19 13.27 2.91
N SER A 122 0.07 12.37 3.86
CA SER A 122 -0.09 12.61 5.29
C SER A 122 0.71 13.82 5.77
N LEU A 123 1.99 13.91 5.39
CA LEU A 123 2.84 15.03 5.77
C LEU A 123 2.39 16.34 5.13
N SER A 124 1.92 16.30 3.87
CA SER A 124 1.40 17.49 3.20
C SER A 124 0.18 18.08 3.93
N ILE A 125 -0.73 17.21 4.38
CA ILE A 125 -1.96 17.64 5.06
C ILE A 125 -1.67 17.96 6.53
N GLY A 126 -1.07 17.01 7.24
CA GLY A 126 -0.83 17.10 8.68
C GLY A 126 0.06 18.27 9.05
N ILE A 127 1.18 18.47 8.36
CA ILE A 127 2.09 19.60 8.63
C ILE A 127 1.48 20.92 8.16
N GLY A 128 0.70 20.90 7.07
CA GLY A 128 -0.01 22.09 6.62
C GLY A 128 -0.99 22.61 7.66
N ILE A 129 -1.75 21.71 8.30
CA ILE A 129 -2.68 22.06 9.38
C ILE A 129 -1.90 22.42 10.65
N ASP A 130 -0.91 21.63 11.04
CA ASP A 130 -0.05 21.87 12.21
C ASP A 130 0.57 23.28 12.16
N TRP A 131 1.10 23.70 11.01
CA TRP A 131 1.66 25.04 10.83
C TRP A 131 0.63 26.17 11.03
N LEU A 132 -0.63 25.93 10.67
CA LEU A 132 -1.72 26.88 10.93
C LEU A 132 -2.10 26.94 12.42
N MET A 133 -1.93 25.83 13.14
CA MET A 133 -2.31 25.70 14.55
C MET A 133 -1.22 26.18 15.50
N ASP A 134 0.05 25.98 15.15
CA ASP A 134 1.22 26.18 16.01
C ASP A 134 1.84 27.59 15.86
N ASN A 135 1.01 28.63 15.72
CA ASN A 135 1.44 30.04 15.57
C ASN A 135 2.56 30.30 14.53
N ARG A 136 2.72 29.41 13.53
CA ARG A 136 3.78 29.50 12.51
C ARG A 136 5.21 29.39 13.08
N LEU A 137 5.43 28.62 14.15
CA LEU A 137 6.77 28.39 14.74
C LEU A 137 7.83 27.90 13.73
N GLY A 138 7.41 27.19 12.67
CA GLY A 138 8.25 26.87 11.53
C GLY A 138 8.31 27.99 10.50
N LYS A 139 9.52 28.39 10.08
CA LYS A 139 9.71 29.39 9.01
C LYS A 139 8.99 28.93 7.74
N ALA A 140 7.99 29.71 7.32
CA ALA A 140 7.20 29.45 6.11
C ALA A 140 8.07 29.17 4.87
N ALA A 141 9.21 29.87 4.76
CA ALA A 141 10.17 29.72 3.67
C ALA A 141 10.75 28.31 3.50
N TRP A 142 10.70 27.46 4.53
CA TRP A 142 11.21 26.08 4.48
C TRP A 142 10.07 25.04 4.56
N VAL A 143 9.01 25.34 5.30
CA VAL A 143 7.84 24.47 5.42
C VAL A 143 7.15 24.31 4.06
N PHE A 144 6.77 25.41 3.39
CA PHE A 144 6.01 25.32 2.13
C PHE A 144 6.77 24.62 1.00
N PRO A 145 8.07 24.87 0.76
CA PRO A 145 8.84 24.08 -0.19
C PRO A 145 8.88 22.59 0.17
N GLY A 146 8.95 22.24 1.46
CA GLY A 146 8.83 20.85 1.91
C GLY A 146 7.49 20.22 1.50
N LEU A 147 6.36 20.91 1.72
CA LEU A 147 5.03 20.46 1.27
C LEU A 147 4.96 20.29 -0.26
N VAL A 148 5.57 21.20 -1.02
CA VAL A 148 5.65 21.09 -2.48
C VAL A 148 6.45 19.84 -2.87
N CYS A 149 7.58 19.56 -2.21
CA CYS A 149 8.36 18.35 -2.44
C CYS A 149 7.56 17.07 -2.19
N PHE A 150 6.74 17.01 -1.13
CA PHE A 150 5.86 15.86 -0.89
C PHE A 150 4.78 15.74 -1.97
N SER A 151 4.21 16.85 -2.42
CA SER A 151 3.24 16.86 -3.53
C SER A 151 3.88 16.39 -4.84
N VAL A 152 5.14 16.75 -5.11
CA VAL A 152 5.89 16.23 -6.26
C VAL A 152 6.18 14.73 -6.10
N ALA A 153 6.51 14.27 -4.89
CA ALA A 153 6.70 12.85 -4.61
C ALA A 153 5.43 12.03 -4.89
N THR A 154 4.24 12.51 -4.53
CA THR A 154 2.98 11.80 -4.82
C THR A 154 2.69 11.74 -6.33
N ILE A 155 3.02 12.80 -7.09
CA ILE A 155 2.93 12.78 -8.56
C ILE A 155 3.85 11.69 -9.13
N PHE A 156 5.12 11.65 -8.71
CA PHE A 156 6.04 10.60 -9.18
C PHE A 156 5.61 9.19 -8.76
N GLY A 157 5.06 9.03 -7.56
CA GLY A 157 4.49 7.76 -7.10
C GLY A 157 3.31 7.30 -7.97
N THR A 158 2.43 8.22 -8.36
CA THR A 158 1.30 7.94 -9.27
C THR A 158 1.80 7.51 -10.64
N LEU A 159 2.78 8.23 -11.20
CA LEU A 159 3.38 7.90 -12.50
C LEU A 159 4.10 6.54 -12.44
N ALA A 160 4.84 6.26 -11.37
CA ALA A 160 5.49 4.97 -11.15
C ALA A 160 4.46 3.83 -11.07
N HIS A 161 3.32 4.08 -10.42
CA HIS A 161 2.21 3.12 -10.37
C HIS A 161 1.64 2.81 -11.76
N VAL A 162 1.39 3.83 -12.58
CA VAL A 162 0.90 3.67 -13.95
C VAL A 162 1.88 2.87 -14.82
N GLU A 163 3.17 3.19 -14.77
CA GLU A 163 4.19 2.46 -15.54
C GLU A 163 4.33 1.00 -15.07
N ARG A 164 4.21 0.75 -13.76
CA ARG A 164 4.19 -0.60 -13.21
C ARG A 164 2.98 -1.40 -13.74
N LEU A 165 1.79 -0.81 -13.75
CA LEU A 165 0.59 -1.47 -14.28
C LEU A 165 0.70 -1.79 -15.77
N LYS A 166 1.27 -0.87 -16.59
CA LYS A 166 1.53 -1.14 -18.02
C LYS A 166 2.45 -2.34 -18.19
N ALA A 167 3.53 -2.42 -17.40
CA ALA A 167 4.46 -3.54 -17.45
C ALA A 167 3.81 -4.87 -17.03
N LEU A 168 2.93 -4.85 -16.03
CA LEU A 168 2.17 -6.04 -15.60
C LEU A 168 1.17 -6.51 -16.68
N LYS A 169 0.42 -5.58 -17.30
CA LYS A 169 -0.50 -5.90 -18.41
C LYS A 169 0.26 -6.52 -19.58
N TYR A 170 1.36 -5.91 -20.00
CA TYR A 170 2.20 -6.44 -21.07
C TYR A 170 2.70 -7.87 -20.80
N LYS A 171 3.14 -8.16 -19.56
CA LYS A 171 3.54 -9.53 -19.16
C LYS A 171 2.37 -10.51 -19.20
N LYS A 172 1.19 -10.09 -18.72
CA LYS A 172 -0.03 -10.91 -18.72
C LYS A 172 -0.45 -11.26 -20.15
N ASP A 173 -0.50 -10.27 -21.03
CA ASP A 173 -0.88 -10.44 -22.44
C ASP A 173 0.13 -11.34 -23.16
N LYS A 174 1.44 -11.13 -22.92
CA LYS A 174 2.49 -11.99 -23.47
C LYS A 174 2.36 -13.45 -23.01
N ASN A 175 2.06 -13.70 -21.74
CA ASN A 175 1.87 -15.05 -21.22
C ASN A 175 0.59 -15.69 -21.77
N ALA A 176 -0.50 -14.93 -21.89
CA ALA A 176 -1.73 -15.41 -22.51
C ALA A 176 -1.49 -15.84 -23.96
N VAL A 177 -0.78 -15.03 -24.75
CA VAL A 177 -0.37 -15.39 -26.11
C VAL A 177 0.54 -16.63 -26.10
N ARG A 178 1.51 -16.72 -25.20
CA ARG A 178 2.39 -17.90 -25.11
C ARG A 178 1.63 -19.20 -24.84
N ASN A 179 0.64 -19.14 -23.95
CA ASN A 179 -0.21 -20.27 -23.61
C ASN A 179 -1.14 -20.66 -24.77
N ILE A 180 -1.74 -19.68 -25.47
CA ILE A 180 -2.58 -19.93 -26.66
C ILE A 180 -1.77 -20.55 -27.80
N VAL A 181 -0.55 -20.06 -28.02
CA VAL A 181 0.33 -20.54 -29.09
C VAL A 181 0.96 -21.91 -28.75
N GLY A 182 0.73 -22.45 -27.54
CA GLY A 182 1.29 -23.74 -27.13
C GLY A 182 2.82 -23.77 -27.18
N LEU A 183 3.48 -22.61 -26.98
CA LEU A 183 4.93 -22.51 -27.14
C LEU A 183 5.69 -23.39 -26.13
N ASP A 184 5.06 -23.69 -25.00
CA ASP A 184 5.60 -24.58 -23.97
C ASP A 184 5.55 -26.07 -24.41
N ASP A 185 4.64 -26.46 -25.32
CA ASP A 185 4.58 -27.80 -25.93
C ASP A 185 5.50 -27.93 -27.17
N VAL A 186 5.72 -26.84 -27.90
CA VAL A 186 6.51 -26.85 -29.16
C VAL A 186 8.03 -26.74 -28.91
N MET A 187 8.46 -26.11 -27.81
CA MET A 187 9.89 -25.94 -27.50
C MET A 187 10.54 -27.17 -26.83
N GLY A 188 9.82 -28.29 -26.69
CA GLY A 188 10.38 -29.58 -26.28
C GLY A 188 11.25 -30.28 -27.34
N GLN A 189 11.37 -29.72 -28.55
CA GLN A 189 12.24 -30.23 -29.61
C GLN A 189 13.30 -29.20 -30.02
N PRO A 190 14.50 -29.65 -30.45
CA PRO A 190 15.72 -28.85 -30.58
C PRO A 190 15.70 -27.96 -31.84
N LEU A 191 14.67 -27.15 -32.01
CA LEU A 191 14.52 -26.18 -33.10
C LEU A 191 14.50 -24.72 -32.62
N ALA A 192 14.45 -24.50 -31.29
CA ALA A 192 14.44 -23.16 -30.70
C ALA A 192 15.79 -22.43 -30.79
N ALA A 193 16.90 -23.16 -30.94
CA ALA A 193 18.25 -22.56 -31.03
C ALA A 193 18.49 -21.79 -32.34
N ASN A 194 17.77 -22.13 -33.42
CA ASN A 194 17.99 -21.53 -34.73
C ASN A 194 17.07 -20.32 -35.01
N MET A 195 15.87 -20.25 -34.42
CA MET A 195 14.98 -19.09 -34.58
C MET A 195 15.36 -17.90 -33.70
N VAL A 196 15.96 -18.12 -32.53
CA VAL A 196 16.46 -17.01 -31.69
C VAL A 196 17.62 -16.30 -32.38
N LYS A 197 18.44 -17.02 -33.16
CA LYS A 197 19.58 -16.44 -33.88
C LYS A 197 19.18 -15.59 -35.09
N SER A 198 18.04 -15.85 -35.72
CA SER A 198 17.50 -15.04 -36.83
C SER A 198 16.86 -13.71 -36.38
N VAL A 199 16.49 -13.58 -35.10
CA VAL A 199 15.99 -12.31 -34.54
C VAL A 199 17.15 -11.42 -34.07
N GLU A 200 18.28 -11.99 -33.65
CA GLU A 200 19.46 -11.23 -33.21
C GLU A 200 20.33 -10.70 -34.36
N MET A 201 20.30 -11.31 -35.55
CA MET A 201 21.08 -10.84 -36.72
C MET A 201 20.41 -9.74 -37.55
N GLY A 202 19.18 -9.34 -37.24
CA GLY A 202 18.45 -8.26 -37.94
C GLY A 202 18.78 -6.84 -37.49
N ALA A 203 19.62 -6.67 -36.46
CA ALA A 203 19.94 -5.38 -35.86
C ALA A 203 21.40 -4.97 -36.09
N SER A 204 21.92 -5.15 -37.31
CA SER A 204 23.14 -4.45 -37.75
C SER A 204 23.17 -4.33 -39.27
N SER A 205 22.64 -3.23 -39.80
CA SER A 205 23.29 -2.40 -40.83
C SER A 205 22.29 -1.45 -41.50
N SER A 206 22.49 -0.15 -41.30
CA SER A 206 22.09 0.88 -42.26
C SER A 206 23.29 1.79 -42.51
N SER A 207 23.82 1.73 -43.72
CA SER A 207 24.42 2.85 -44.45
C SER A 207 24.94 2.40 -45.82
N GLY A 208 24.65 3.20 -46.86
CA GLY A 208 25.54 3.33 -48.03
C GLY A 208 25.08 2.82 -49.39
N SER A 209 24.34 3.65 -50.12
CA SER A 209 24.58 4.07 -51.53
C SER A 209 24.79 3.06 -52.68
N SER A 210 23.83 3.10 -53.63
CA SER A 210 23.92 3.21 -55.10
C SER A 210 25.04 2.51 -55.91
N SER A 211 24.65 1.66 -56.88
CA SER A 211 24.90 1.83 -58.35
C SER A 211 24.62 0.55 -59.18
N GLY A 212 23.95 0.74 -60.34
CA GLY A 212 24.20 0.08 -61.65
C GLY A 212 23.91 -1.41 -61.90
N GLY A 213 23.12 -1.72 -62.95
CA GLY A 213 23.36 -2.90 -63.81
C GLY A 213 22.18 -3.82 -64.19
N SER A 214 21.55 -3.53 -65.34
CA SER A 214 21.13 -4.41 -66.47
C SER A 214 20.42 -5.78 -66.31
N MET A 215 19.27 -5.90 -67.05
CA MET A 215 18.79 -6.99 -67.96
C MET A 215 18.73 -8.45 -67.44
N GLU A 216 17.73 -9.32 -67.69
CA GLU A 216 16.89 -9.58 -68.88
C GLU A 216 15.85 -10.70 -68.55
N GLY A 217 14.74 -10.80 -69.28
CA GLY A 217 14.06 -12.09 -69.52
C GLY A 217 12.56 -12.24 -69.12
N ILE A 218 11.66 -11.97 -70.08
CA ILE A 218 10.26 -12.47 -70.13
C ILE A 218 10.24 -13.68 -71.08
N PRO A 219 9.35 -14.68 -70.91
CA PRO A 219 8.20 -14.76 -71.84
C PRO A 219 6.86 -15.23 -71.21
N GLU A 220 5.75 -14.73 -71.76
CA GLU A 220 4.34 -15.15 -71.60
C GLU A 220 3.88 -15.94 -72.87
N PRO A 221 2.61 -16.41 -73.06
CA PRO A 221 1.71 -17.31 -72.31
C PRO A 221 1.11 -18.44 -73.24
N PRO A 222 0.03 -19.19 -72.91
CA PRO A 222 -1.30 -18.83 -73.49
C PRO A 222 -2.61 -19.25 -72.73
N ARG A 223 -3.63 -18.36 -72.87
CA ARG A 223 -5.11 -18.50 -73.15
C ARG A 223 -6.07 -19.54 -72.51
N LYS A 224 -7.03 -18.98 -71.74
CA LYS A 224 -8.54 -18.94 -71.82
C LYS A 224 -9.43 -20.20 -72.04
N ARG A 225 -10.48 -20.35 -71.17
CA ARG A 225 -11.94 -20.60 -71.42
C ARG A 225 -12.65 -20.78 -70.04
N GLY A 226 -13.85 -20.34 -69.68
CA GLY A 226 -14.94 -19.48 -70.20
C GLY A 226 -16.01 -19.32 -69.09
N LEU A 227 -16.44 -18.10 -68.74
CA LEU A 227 -17.79 -17.52 -68.85
C LEU A 227 -19.00 -18.31 -68.27
N HIS A 228 -19.65 -17.75 -67.24
CA HIS A 228 -21.07 -17.32 -67.31
C HIS A 228 -21.44 -16.31 -66.20
N GLU A 229 -22.08 -15.20 -66.62
CA GLU A 229 -22.68 -14.11 -65.84
C GLU A 229 -23.94 -14.58 -65.05
N ARG A 230 -24.53 -13.90 -64.05
CA ARG A 230 -25.17 -12.56 -64.10
C ARG A 230 -25.82 -12.21 -62.73
N LYS A 231 -25.72 -10.91 -62.33
CA LYS A 231 -26.75 -9.98 -61.77
C LYS A 231 -27.57 -10.39 -60.50
N LEU A 232 -28.03 -9.51 -59.59
CA LEU A 232 -28.03 -8.06 -59.35
C LEU A 232 -28.52 -7.86 -57.88
N SER A 233 -27.92 -6.91 -57.15
CA SER A 233 -28.56 -5.83 -56.34
C SER A 233 -29.68 -6.09 -55.31
N GLU A 234 -29.46 -5.50 -54.12
CA GLU A 234 -30.37 -4.63 -53.29
C GLU A 234 -31.79 -5.13 -52.96
N THR A 235 -32.48 -4.81 -51.87
CA THR A 235 -32.34 -4.09 -50.58
C THR A 235 -33.72 -4.28 -49.91
N THR A 236 -33.82 -4.01 -48.60
CA THR A 236 -35.04 -3.65 -47.82
C THR A 236 -35.95 -4.74 -47.23
N ASP A 237 -35.89 -4.82 -45.89
CA ASP A 237 -36.95 -4.69 -44.87
C ASP A 237 -38.32 -5.33 -45.10
N ILE A 238 -38.74 -6.24 -44.20
CA ILE A 238 -40.12 -6.30 -43.64
C ILE A 238 -40.10 -6.84 -42.19
N ILE A 239 -40.79 -6.12 -41.30
CA ILE A 239 -41.19 -6.45 -39.92
C ILE A 239 -42.57 -7.13 -39.94
N LEU A 240 -42.82 -8.14 -39.09
CA LEU A 240 -44.02 -8.28 -38.19
C LEU A 240 -44.28 -9.73 -37.72
N ASP A 241 -44.05 -9.93 -36.42
CA ASP A 241 -44.96 -10.44 -35.38
C ASP A 241 -45.89 -11.67 -35.52
N LEU A 242 -45.92 -12.37 -34.37
CA LEU A 242 -46.98 -13.15 -33.72
C LEU A 242 -47.31 -14.58 -34.20
N GLU A 243 -47.00 -15.57 -33.34
CA GLU A 243 -48.04 -16.49 -32.86
C GLU A 243 -47.68 -17.23 -31.56
N TYR A 244 -48.72 -17.46 -30.74
CA TYR A 244 -48.72 -18.02 -29.39
C TYR A 244 -49.35 -19.43 -29.44
N GLY A 245 -48.69 -20.46 -28.89
CA GLY A 245 -49.24 -21.83 -28.90
C GLY A 245 -48.60 -22.78 -27.88
N LYS A 246 -49.43 -23.34 -27.00
CA LYS A 246 -49.08 -24.19 -25.83
C LYS A 246 -48.68 -25.64 -26.18
N SER A 247 -47.88 -26.21 -25.28
CA SER A 247 -47.89 -27.60 -24.78
C SER A 247 -47.19 -28.70 -25.60
N SER A 248 -46.12 -29.30 -25.05
CA SER A 248 -46.09 -30.72 -24.63
C SER A 248 -44.72 -31.14 -24.03
N ARG A 249 -44.76 -31.91 -22.94
CA ARG A 249 -43.61 -32.53 -22.25
C ARG A 249 -43.08 -33.75 -23.01
N ARG A 250 -41.76 -33.86 -23.23
CA ARG A 250 -40.94 -35.05 -22.92
C ARG A 250 -39.45 -34.89 -23.27
N THR A 251 -38.61 -35.12 -22.25
CA THR A 251 -37.28 -35.78 -22.27
C THR A 251 -36.17 -35.24 -23.18
N SER A 252 -35.14 -34.64 -22.59
CA SER A 252 -33.78 -35.20 -22.56
C SER A 252 -32.86 -34.30 -21.75
N ASN A 253 -32.02 -34.92 -20.92
CA ASN A 253 -31.01 -34.25 -20.11
C ASN A 253 -29.96 -33.62 -21.02
N LEU A 254 -29.96 -32.29 -21.16
CA LEU A 254 -28.77 -31.54 -21.57
C LEU A 254 -28.54 -30.41 -20.57
N ARG A 255 -27.50 -30.58 -19.74
CA ARG A 255 -26.92 -29.48 -18.97
C ARG A 255 -26.14 -28.59 -19.95
N PRO A 256 -26.21 -27.26 -19.86
CA PRO A 256 -25.43 -26.38 -20.71
C PRO A 256 -23.93 -26.51 -20.41
N ILE A 257 -23.14 -26.62 -21.49
CA ILE A 257 -21.69 -26.88 -21.56
C ILE A 257 -20.81 -25.78 -20.89
N GLY A 258 -21.43 -24.76 -20.28
CA GLY A 258 -20.71 -23.74 -19.48
C GLY A 258 -20.40 -24.15 -18.04
N ALA A 259 -21.05 -25.18 -17.49
CA ALA A 259 -20.92 -25.54 -16.07
C ALA A 259 -19.81 -26.58 -15.76
N GLN A 260 -19.22 -27.24 -16.78
CA GLN A 260 -18.15 -28.22 -16.59
C GLN A 260 -16.73 -27.62 -16.67
N VAL A 261 -16.54 -26.49 -17.36
CA VAL A 261 -15.21 -25.86 -17.47
C VAL A 261 -14.75 -25.21 -16.15
N MET A 262 -15.68 -24.91 -15.23
CA MET A 262 -15.36 -24.33 -13.93
C MET A 262 -15.14 -25.36 -12.80
N GLN A 263 -15.57 -26.62 -12.97
CA GLN A 263 -15.37 -27.67 -11.95
C GLN A 263 -14.10 -28.49 -12.18
N ASP A 264 -13.68 -28.72 -13.43
CA ASP A 264 -12.50 -29.55 -13.72
C ASP A 264 -11.16 -28.84 -13.45
N THR A 265 -11.15 -27.50 -13.28
CA THR A 265 -9.94 -26.78 -12.85
C THR A 265 -9.67 -26.94 -11.34
N SER A 266 -10.68 -27.37 -10.56
CA SER A 266 -10.55 -27.56 -9.09
C SER A 266 -10.17 -28.98 -8.67
N ALA A 267 -10.16 -29.93 -9.62
CA ALA A 267 -9.93 -31.35 -9.35
C ALA A 267 -8.52 -31.85 -9.71
N PHE A 268 -7.64 -31.00 -10.26
CA PHE A 268 -6.30 -31.39 -10.72
C PHE A 268 -5.12 -30.85 -9.88
N GLU A 269 -5.36 -30.18 -8.76
CA GLU A 269 -4.29 -29.70 -7.85
C GLU A 269 -4.11 -30.57 -6.59
N ARG A 270 -4.48 -31.85 -6.65
CA ARG A 270 -4.10 -32.84 -5.64
C ARG A 270 -3.34 -33.98 -6.31
N ASP A 271 -2.02 -33.84 -6.33
CA ASP A 271 -1.02 -34.88 -6.03
C ASP A 271 0.33 -34.47 -6.63
N GLU A 272 1.31 -34.11 -5.79
CA GLU A 272 2.68 -34.67 -5.79
C GLU A 272 3.60 -33.98 -4.75
N PRO A 273 4.56 -34.72 -4.15
CA PRO A 273 5.14 -34.40 -2.84
C PRO A 273 6.44 -33.57 -2.87
N ALA A 274 6.84 -33.15 -1.67
CA ALA A 274 7.97 -32.30 -1.34
C ALA A 274 9.33 -32.74 -1.94
N SER A 275 9.99 -31.82 -2.62
CA SER A 275 11.46 -31.72 -2.63
C SER A 275 11.89 -30.26 -2.53
N THR A 276 12.71 -29.95 -1.52
CA THR A 276 13.20 -28.61 -1.20
C THR A 276 14.35 -28.19 -2.11
N PRO A 277 14.34 -27.00 -2.73
CA PRO A 277 15.57 -26.39 -3.23
C PRO A 277 16.17 -25.45 -2.17
N LYS A 278 17.43 -25.72 -1.84
CA LYS A 278 18.29 -24.88 -0.99
C LYS A 278 18.47 -23.47 -1.59
N HIS A 279 18.43 -22.46 -0.72
CA HIS A 279 18.74 -21.03 -0.96
C HIS A 279 18.38 -20.49 -2.35
N THR A 280 17.09 -20.28 -2.57
CA THR A 280 16.60 -19.42 -3.66
C THR A 280 16.16 -18.09 -3.05
N PRO A 281 16.63 -16.91 -3.53
CA PRO A 281 16.02 -15.64 -3.11
C PRO A 281 14.52 -15.71 -3.41
N MET A 282 13.67 -15.31 -2.45
CA MET A 282 12.20 -15.49 -2.47
C MET A 282 11.65 -15.37 -3.90
N ARG A 283 11.42 -16.53 -4.52
CA ARG A 283 10.97 -16.61 -5.90
C ARG A 283 9.52 -16.17 -5.85
N MET A 284 9.22 -15.08 -6.54
CA MET A 284 7.88 -14.51 -6.71
C MET A 284 7.02 -15.51 -7.51
N GLN A 285 6.61 -16.59 -6.84
CA GLN A 285 5.56 -17.49 -7.28
C GLN A 285 4.28 -16.67 -7.11
N TYR A 286 3.55 -16.46 -8.20
CA TYR A 286 2.26 -15.77 -8.16
C TYR A 286 1.25 -16.68 -7.43
N CYS A 287 1.38 -16.79 -6.11
CA CYS A 287 0.35 -17.36 -5.26
C CYS A 287 -0.86 -16.42 -5.30
N LYS A 288 -2.06 -17.00 -5.32
CA LYS A 288 -3.35 -16.31 -5.23
C LYS A 288 -3.28 -15.30 -4.08
N ARG A 289 -3.36 -14.01 -4.39
CA ARG A 289 -3.31 -12.94 -3.37
C ARG A 289 -4.53 -13.04 -2.46
N GLY A 290 -4.38 -12.62 -1.21
CA GLY A 290 -5.50 -12.55 -0.26
C GLY A 290 -6.55 -11.52 -0.67
N ILE A 291 -6.15 -10.52 -1.46
CA ILE A 291 -7.03 -9.49 -2.05
C ILE A 291 -7.16 -9.70 -3.56
N ASP A 292 -8.39 -9.97 -4.02
CA ASP A 292 -8.73 -10.10 -5.44
C ASP A 292 -9.28 -8.76 -5.98
N LEU A 293 -8.38 -7.90 -6.45
CA LEU A 293 -8.73 -6.62 -7.05
C LEU A 293 -8.44 -6.64 -8.55
N ASP A 294 -9.37 -6.12 -9.34
CA ASP A 294 -9.15 -5.79 -10.75
C ASP A 294 -8.10 -4.67 -10.85
N SER A 295 -6.84 -5.10 -10.86
CA SER A 295 -5.64 -4.27 -11.01
C SER A 295 -5.57 -3.56 -12.37
N SER A 296 -6.60 -3.67 -13.22
CA SER A 296 -6.68 -2.99 -14.51
C SER A 296 -6.86 -1.47 -14.39
N LYS A 297 -7.43 -0.96 -13.28
CA LYS A 297 -7.75 0.47 -13.11
C LYS A 297 -6.73 1.19 -12.22
N PRO A 298 -5.83 2.03 -12.79
CA PRO A 298 -4.82 2.76 -12.00
C PRO A 298 -5.41 3.70 -10.95
N LEU A 299 -6.62 4.19 -11.18
CA LEU A 299 -7.27 5.17 -10.32
C LEU A 299 -7.64 4.59 -8.95
N THR A 300 -8.03 3.32 -8.87
CA THR A 300 -8.46 2.69 -7.61
C THR A 300 -7.34 2.69 -6.58
N GLY A 301 -6.12 2.32 -6.99
CA GLY A 301 -4.94 2.35 -6.12
C GLY A 301 -4.64 3.75 -5.61
N VAL A 302 -4.66 4.75 -6.50
CA VAL A 302 -4.38 6.15 -6.15
C VAL A 302 -5.41 6.69 -5.15
N ILE A 303 -6.71 6.43 -5.36
CA ILE A 303 -7.78 6.88 -4.45
C ILE A 303 -7.56 6.30 -3.04
N VAL A 304 -7.35 4.98 -2.94
CA VAL A 304 -7.12 4.31 -1.65
C VAL A 304 -5.92 4.92 -0.94
N LEU A 305 -4.80 5.09 -1.64
CA LEU A 305 -3.59 5.70 -1.11
C LEU A 305 -3.82 7.15 -0.63
N THR A 306 -4.54 7.97 -1.41
CA THR A 306 -4.83 9.36 -0.99
C THR A 306 -5.74 9.41 0.24
N LEU A 307 -6.73 8.54 0.34
CA LEU A 307 -7.60 8.43 1.50
C LEU A 307 -6.82 7.99 2.75
N GLY A 308 -5.95 6.97 2.60
CA GLY A 308 -5.09 6.50 3.70
C GLY A 308 -4.13 7.58 4.17
N GLY A 309 -3.52 8.31 3.24
CA GLY A 309 -2.68 9.47 3.52
C GLY A 309 -3.43 10.60 4.24
N PHE A 310 -4.66 10.92 3.83
CA PHE A 310 -5.51 11.88 4.54
C PHE A 310 -5.79 11.43 5.98
N CYS A 311 -6.16 10.17 6.19
CA CYS A 311 -6.40 9.63 7.52
C CYS A 311 -5.16 9.72 8.42
N PHE A 312 -3.99 9.32 7.91
CA PHE A 312 -2.74 9.50 8.66
C PHE A 312 -2.39 10.97 8.87
N GLY A 313 -2.72 11.85 7.93
CA GLY A 313 -2.47 13.30 8.04
C GLY A 313 -3.27 13.97 9.14
N MET A 314 -4.47 13.46 9.45
CA MET A 314 -5.28 13.94 10.58
C MET A 314 -4.70 13.61 11.95
N LEU A 315 -3.78 12.63 12.05
CA LEU A 315 -3.20 12.22 13.33
C LEU A 315 -2.45 13.36 14.00
N THR A 316 -1.55 14.03 13.28
CA THR A 316 -0.73 15.11 13.83
C THR A 316 -1.56 16.24 14.44
N PRO A 317 -2.52 16.88 13.74
CA PRO A 317 -3.29 17.98 14.32
C PRO A 317 -4.20 17.53 15.46
N LEU A 318 -4.84 16.36 15.38
CA LEU A 318 -5.69 15.86 16.47
C LEU A 318 -4.87 15.54 17.73
N PHE A 319 -3.68 14.98 17.54
CA PHE A 319 -2.77 14.67 18.63
C PHE A 319 -2.13 15.94 19.22
N PHE A 320 -1.85 16.94 18.38
CA PHE A 320 -1.43 18.26 18.84
C PHE A 320 -2.51 18.87 19.75
N ILE A 321 -3.77 18.97 19.30
CA ILE A 321 -4.89 19.46 20.13
C ILE A 321 -5.01 18.68 21.44
N ALA A 322 -4.85 17.35 21.37
CA ALA A 322 -4.93 16.52 22.57
C ALA A 322 -3.82 16.84 23.60
N THR A 323 -2.65 17.28 23.13
CA THR A 323 -1.44 17.41 23.97
C THR A 323 -1.01 18.84 24.25
N SER A 324 -1.54 19.83 23.52
CA SER A 324 -1.01 21.20 23.48
C SER A 324 -1.67 22.21 24.44
N ALA A 325 -2.49 21.79 25.40
CA ALA A 325 -3.09 22.73 26.37
C ALA A 325 -2.20 23.06 27.58
N LEU A 326 -0.90 23.21 27.37
CA LEU A 326 -0.02 23.66 28.45
C LEU A 326 -0.46 25.09 28.87
N PRO A 327 -0.37 25.47 30.17
CA PRO A 327 -0.83 26.78 30.66
C PRO A 327 -0.20 28.02 29.98
N THR A 328 0.82 27.84 29.14
CA THR A 328 1.48 28.89 28.34
C THR A 328 1.08 28.89 26.86
N THR A 329 0.32 27.90 26.38
CA THR A 329 -0.05 27.71 24.96
C THR A 329 -1.55 27.53 24.73
N ASP A 330 -2.39 27.64 25.76
CA ASP A 330 -3.85 27.56 25.63
C ASP A 330 -4.44 28.82 24.97
N TYR A 331 -4.12 29.01 23.69
CA TYR A 331 -4.60 30.13 22.87
C TYR A 331 -6.10 30.05 22.62
N TRP A 332 -6.62 28.82 22.53
CA TRP A 332 -8.01 28.54 22.15
C TRP A 332 -8.94 28.41 23.36
N ARG A 333 -8.43 28.42 24.60
CA ARG A 333 -9.19 28.23 25.85
C ARG A 333 -10.11 27.01 25.78
N ILE A 334 -9.56 25.89 25.30
CA ILE A 334 -10.35 24.68 25.02
C ILE A 334 -10.71 23.95 26.32
N LEU A 335 -9.87 24.08 27.36
CA LEU A 335 -10.08 23.47 28.66
C LEU A 335 -10.53 24.50 29.71
N PRO A 336 -11.26 24.06 30.75
CA PRO A 336 -11.51 24.87 31.94
C PRO A 336 -10.20 25.32 32.60
N GLU A 337 -10.20 26.53 33.17
CA GLU A 337 -9.01 27.11 33.82
C GLU A 337 -8.45 26.16 34.90
N GLY A 338 -7.15 25.84 34.79
CA GLY A 338 -6.43 25.00 35.74
C GLY A 338 -6.43 23.50 35.45
N VAL A 339 -7.08 23.02 34.37
CA VAL A 339 -7.04 21.61 33.97
C VAL A 339 -5.90 21.36 32.98
N PRO A 340 -4.96 20.43 33.27
CA PRO A 340 -3.84 20.14 32.37
C PRO A 340 -4.24 19.29 31.13
N PRO A 341 -3.54 19.44 29.99
CA PRO A 341 -3.77 18.68 28.77
C PRO A 341 -3.42 17.20 28.92
N LEU A 342 -3.80 16.36 27.96
CA LEU A 342 -3.28 14.99 27.90
C LEU A 342 -1.77 15.03 27.70
N THR A 343 -1.07 14.32 28.57
CA THR A 343 0.31 13.96 28.26
C THR A 343 0.31 13.10 26.99
N VAL A 344 1.41 13.15 26.22
CA VAL A 344 1.59 12.36 24.99
C VAL A 344 1.30 10.87 25.24
N TYR A 345 1.69 10.33 26.40
CA TYR A 345 1.42 8.92 26.73
C TYR A 345 -0.05 8.65 27.07
N ASN A 346 -0.75 9.59 27.72
CA ASN A 346 -2.18 9.45 28.01
C ASN A 346 -3.01 9.60 26.72
N ALA A 347 -2.65 10.53 25.83
CA ALA A 347 -3.24 10.63 24.50
C ALA A 347 -3.01 9.33 23.69
N TYR A 348 -1.78 8.77 23.76
CA TYR A 348 -1.45 7.50 23.12
C TYR A 348 -2.30 6.32 23.66
N PHE A 349 -2.57 6.29 24.96
CA PHE A 349 -3.44 5.29 25.59
C PHE A 349 -4.87 5.31 24.99
N PHE A 350 -5.52 6.48 24.96
CA PHE A 350 -6.87 6.63 24.39
C PHE A 350 -6.88 6.32 22.89
N MET A 351 -5.89 6.81 22.16
CA MET A 351 -5.72 6.52 20.73
C MET A 351 -5.60 5.01 20.47
N ALA A 352 -4.81 4.29 21.26
CA ALA A 352 -4.63 2.85 21.12
C ALA A 352 -5.90 2.06 21.45
N LEU A 353 -6.64 2.46 22.49
CA LEU A 353 -7.95 1.86 22.79
C LEU A 353 -8.93 2.03 21.64
N THR A 354 -9.11 3.25 21.14
CA THR A 354 -10.06 3.51 20.04
C THR A 354 -9.62 2.81 18.76
N PHE A 355 -8.33 2.81 18.43
CA PHE A 355 -7.79 2.02 17.33
C PHE A 355 -8.18 0.54 17.49
N GLY A 356 -7.99 -0.04 18.66
CA GLY A 356 -8.33 -1.44 18.94
C GLY A 356 -9.81 -1.76 18.76
N PHE A 357 -10.68 -0.98 19.40
CA PHE A 357 -12.13 -1.19 19.33
C PHE A 357 -12.67 -1.02 17.91
N THR A 358 -12.24 0.04 17.20
CA THR A 358 -12.70 0.31 15.84
C THR A 358 -12.13 -0.70 14.84
N ALA A 359 -10.87 -1.11 15.00
CA ALA A 359 -10.25 -2.13 14.18
C ALA A 359 -10.97 -3.48 14.34
N TRP A 360 -11.23 -3.90 15.57
CA TRP A 360 -11.96 -5.14 15.83
C TRP A 360 -13.39 -5.09 15.31
N GLY A 361 -14.13 -4.02 15.59
CA GLY A 361 -15.50 -3.86 15.11
C GLY A 361 -15.59 -3.93 13.58
N MET A 362 -14.76 -3.15 12.88
CA MET A 362 -14.77 -3.10 11.42
C MET A 362 -14.25 -4.39 10.78
N ASN A 363 -13.21 -5.03 11.34
CA ASN A 363 -12.67 -6.27 10.78
C ASN A 363 -13.55 -7.49 11.06
N LEU A 364 -14.30 -7.51 12.18
CA LEU A 364 -15.32 -8.52 12.40
C LEU A 364 -16.43 -8.40 11.34
N SER A 365 -16.84 -7.20 10.97
CA SER A 365 -17.78 -7.01 9.85
C SER A 365 -17.18 -7.50 8.52
N LEU A 366 -15.92 -7.18 8.24
CA LEU A 366 -15.22 -7.60 7.02
C LEU A 366 -14.91 -9.10 6.95
N LEU A 367 -15.01 -9.82 8.07
CA LEU A 367 -14.89 -11.27 8.11
C LEU A 367 -16.06 -11.94 7.37
N TYR A 368 -17.28 -11.46 7.65
CA TYR A 368 -18.53 -12.01 7.10
C TYR A 368 -18.90 -11.35 5.77
N GLN A 369 -18.57 -10.06 5.58
CA GLN A 369 -18.82 -9.29 4.36
C GLN A 369 -17.52 -8.66 3.86
N PRO A 370 -16.62 -9.48 3.27
CA PRO A 370 -15.37 -8.97 2.73
C PRO A 370 -15.61 -8.09 1.51
N LEU A 371 -14.80 -7.03 1.34
CA LEU A 371 -14.92 -6.16 0.16
C LEU A 371 -14.37 -6.83 -1.12
N CYS A 372 -13.22 -7.52 -1.01
CA CYS A 372 -12.49 -8.11 -2.15
C CYS A 372 -11.68 -9.36 -1.73
N SER A 373 -12.21 -10.19 -0.84
CA SER A 373 -11.60 -11.46 -0.43
C SER A 373 -12.68 -12.53 -0.26
N GLU A 374 -12.29 -13.79 -0.10
CA GLU A 374 -13.23 -14.85 0.24
C GLU A 374 -13.85 -14.61 1.63
N GLU A 375 -15.14 -14.95 1.76
CA GLU A 375 -15.87 -14.90 3.03
C GLU A 375 -15.18 -15.79 4.07
N SER A 376 -15.27 -15.39 5.34
CA SER A 376 -14.70 -16.13 6.45
C SER A 376 -15.65 -16.15 7.64
N SER A 377 -15.32 -16.98 8.63
CA SER A 377 -16.07 -17.07 9.88
C SER A 377 -15.13 -16.96 11.07
N TRP A 378 -15.70 -16.62 12.24
CA TRP A 378 -14.92 -16.53 13.48
C TRP A 378 -14.18 -17.83 13.81
N SER A 379 -14.80 -18.97 13.52
CA SER A 379 -14.21 -20.31 13.68
C SER A 379 -12.99 -20.50 12.76
N GLU A 380 -13.07 -20.04 11.51
CA GLU A 380 -11.95 -20.07 10.57
C GLU A 380 -10.81 -19.17 11.01
N TYR A 381 -11.11 -17.97 11.52
CA TYR A 381 -10.10 -17.06 12.07
C TYR A 381 -9.32 -17.70 13.24
N ILE A 382 -10.01 -18.37 14.16
CA ILE A 382 -9.34 -19.03 15.30
C ILE A 382 -8.41 -20.14 14.81
N ARG A 383 -8.86 -20.94 13.84
CA ARG A 383 -8.09 -22.07 13.28
C ARG A 383 -6.94 -21.64 12.36
N ASP A 384 -6.97 -20.41 11.87
CA ASP A 384 -5.98 -19.91 10.93
C ASP A 384 -4.64 -19.55 11.59
N ASN A 385 -3.65 -20.43 11.40
CA ASN A 385 -2.27 -20.24 11.86
C ASN A 385 -1.30 -19.80 10.75
N ASN A 386 -1.73 -19.67 9.49
CA ASN A 386 -0.83 -19.42 8.37
C ASN A 386 -0.34 -17.96 8.34
N GLY A 387 0.83 -17.68 8.91
CA GLY A 387 1.39 -16.32 8.98
C GLY A 387 0.88 -15.48 10.15
N ARG A 388 0.13 -16.06 11.10
CA ARG A 388 -0.36 -15.36 12.30
C ARG A 388 0.76 -14.72 13.12
N ILE A 389 1.88 -15.43 13.32
CA ILE A 389 3.05 -14.90 14.05
C ILE A 389 3.60 -13.65 13.38
N ILE A 390 3.60 -13.60 12.04
CA ILE A 390 4.12 -12.47 11.26
C ILE A 390 3.19 -11.25 11.40
N SER A 391 1.87 -11.46 11.38
CA SER A 391 0.87 -10.42 11.65
C SER A 391 0.98 -9.87 13.08
N ILE A 392 1.15 -10.76 14.08
CA ILE A 392 1.35 -10.39 15.48
C ILE A 392 2.65 -9.57 15.63
N ALA A 393 3.75 -10.03 15.04
CA ALA A 393 5.03 -9.33 15.08
C ALA A 393 4.93 -7.91 14.49
N ALA A 394 4.16 -7.73 13.41
CA ALA A 394 3.92 -6.40 12.86
C ALA A 394 3.08 -5.50 13.77
N GLY A 395 2.07 -6.04 14.44
CA GLY A 395 1.29 -5.28 15.42
C GLY A 395 2.16 -4.83 16.59
N LEU A 396 2.98 -5.73 17.13
CA LEU A 396 3.95 -5.42 18.19
C LEU A 396 4.96 -4.37 17.72
N ALA A 397 5.55 -4.54 16.54
CA ALA A 397 6.51 -3.59 15.99
C ALA A 397 5.89 -2.20 15.76
N CYS A 398 4.67 -2.13 15.24
CA CYS A 398 3.96 -0.87 15.04
C CYS A 398 3.61 -0.18 16.37
N GLY A 399 3.05 -0.92 17.34
CA GLY A 399 2.73 -0.41 18.67
C GLY A 399 3.96 0.09 19.41
N LEU A 400 5.01 -0.73 19.49
CA LEU A 400 6.29 -0.34 20.09
C LEU A 400 6.93 0.85 19.35
N GLY A 401 6.93 0.83 18.02
CA GLY A 401 7.47 1.92 17.20
C GLY A 401 6.79 3.26 17.49
N MET A 402 5.46 3.27 17.60
CA MET A 402 4.70 4.47 17.99
C MET A 402 5.04 4.93 19.41
N ALA A 403 5.12 4.01 20.38
CA ALA A 403 5.48 4.36 21.75
C ALA A 403 6.90 4.98 21.83
N LEU A 404 7.87 4.40 21.11
CA LEU A 404 9.24 4.90 21.02
C LEU A 404 9.29 6.26 20.32
N GLN A 405 8.48 6.46 19.27
CA GLN A 405 8.35 7.76 18.60
C GLN A 405 7.90 8.85 19.59
N PHE A 406 6.89 8.56 20.41
CA PHE A 406 6.41 9.50 21.42
C PHE A 406 7.43 9.77 22.53
N LEU A 407 8.08 8.72 23.01
CA LEU A 407 9.13 8.81 24.03
C LEU A 407 10.30 9.68 23.55
N GLY A 408 10.81 9.41 22.35
CA GLY A 408 11.93 10.16 21.79
C GLY A 408 11.56 11.57 21.36
N GLY A 409 10.33 11.80 20.90
CA GLY A 409 9.85 13.13 20.48
C GLY A 409 9.73 14.13 21.64
N LEU A 410 9.37 13.66 22.83
CA LEU A 410 9.38 14.49 24.04
C LEU A 410 10.79 14.89 24.49
N ALA A 411 11.75 13.99 24.31
CA ALA A 411 13.11 14.13 24.78
C ALA A 411 14.01 14.94 23.84
N GLY A 412 13.96 14.64 22.54
CA GLY A 412 14.74 15.31 21.50
C GLY A 412 14.05 16.53 20.89
N GLY A 413 12.84 16.86 21.36
CA GLY A 413 12.03 17.92 20.80
C GLY A 413 11.59 17.68 19.36
N TYR A 414 10.94 18.68 18.77
CA TYR A 414 10.37 18.61 17.41
C TYR A 414 11.42 18.37 16.31
N GLN A 415 12.68 18.72 16.54
CA GLN A 415 13.76 18.58 15.55
C GLN A 415 14.18 17.13 15.38
N VAL A 416 14.39 16.41 16.48
CA VAL A 416 14.81 15.00 16.42
C VAL A 416 13.61 14.11 16.06
N ALA A 417 12.39 14.49 16.47
CA ALA A 417 11.17 13.75 16.14
C ALA A 417 10.95 13.58 14.61
N ASP A 418 11.47 14.48 13.79
CA ASP A 418 11.37 14.41 12.33
C ASP A 418 12.15 13.23 11.71
N VAL A 419 13.11 12.64 12.44
CA VAL A 419 13.85 11.44 12.01
C VAL A 419 12.90 10.29 11.69
N VAL A 420 11.82 10.14 12.46
CA VAL A 420 10.86 9.05 12.26
C VAL A 420 10.18 9.14 10.90
N LYS A 421 10.02 10.35 10.34
CA LYS A 421 9.42 10.54 9.01
C LYS A 421 10.23 9.88 7.88
N MET A 422 11.44 9.38 8.14
CA MET A 422 12.25 8.62 7.18
C MET A 422 11.84 7.15 7.03
N TYR A 423 10.99 6.60 7.92
CA TYR A 423 10.61 5.18 7.86
C TYR A 423 10.06 4.71 6.51
N PRO A 424 9.35 5.52 5.69
CA PRO A 424 8.86 5.06 4.40
C PRO A 424 9.99 4.72 3.43
N LEU A 425 11.15 5.38 3.52
CA LEU A 425 12.31 5.06 2.70
C LEU A 425 12.88 3.69 3.07
N LEU A 426 12.90 3.36 4.36
CA LEU A 426 13.28 2.03 4.81
C LEU A 426 12.30 0.98 4.27
N THR A 427 11.00 1.28 4.24
CA THR A 427 10.00 0.40 3.63
C THR A 427 10.22 0.21 2.13
N VAL A 428 10.63 1.25 1.39
CA VAL A 428 11.01 1.11 -0.04
C VAL A 428 12.20 0.15 -0.19
N VAL A 429 13.22 0.29 0.66
CA VAL A 429 14.38 -0.61 0.65
C VAL A 429 13.94 -2.06 0.85
N TRP A 430 13.08 -2.32 1.84
CA TRP A 430 12.52 -3.66 2.05
C TRP A 430 11.68 -4.16 0.87
N GLY A 431 10.84 -3.29 0.29
CA GLY A 431 10.05 -3.59 -0.91
C GLY A 431 10.91 -4.02 -2.11
N LEU A 432 12.05 -3.35 -2.31
CA LEU A 432 12.98 -3.66 -3.38
C LEU A 432 13.82 -4.92 -3.11
N LEU A 433 14.32 -5.09 -1.87
CA LEU A 433 15.20 -6.21 -1.52
C LEU A 433 14.47 -7.54 -1.34
N LEU A 434 13.34 -7.54 -0.63
CA LEU A 434 12.64 -8.77 -0.27
C LEU A 434 11.65 -9.23 -1.34
N PHE A 435 10.97 -8.28 -1.99
CA PHE A 435 9.87 -8.59 -2.91
C PHE A 435 10.19 -8.31 -4.37
N ALA A 436 11.31 -7.63 -4.66
CA ALA A 436 11.76 -7.31 -6.00
C ALA A 436 10.62 -6.70 -6.87
N GLU A 437 9.76 -5.86 -6.27
CA GLU A 437 8.45 -5.44 -6.84
C GLU A 437 8.54 -4.70 -8.18
N PHE A 438 9.73 -4.19 -8.50
CA PHE A 438 10.04 -3.44 -9.73
C PHE A 438 10.90 -4.23 -10.74
N LYS A 439 11.20 -5.50 -10.47
CA LYS A 439 12.00 -6.33 -11.37
C LYS A 439 11.25 -6.57 -12.69
N GLY A 440 11.77 -5.97 -13.76
CA GLY A 440 11.20 -6.03 -15.10
C GLY A 440 10.07 -5.03 -15.37
N SER A 441 9.92 -3.98 -14.56
CA SER A 441 8.99 -2.85 -14.83
C SER A 441 9.56 -1.80 -15.80
N GLY A 442 10.76 -2.04 -16.35
CA GLY A 442 11.46 -1.13 -17.27
C GLY A 442 12.22 -0.01 -16.56
N ARG A 443 13.12 0.66 -17.30
CA ARG A 443 13.98 1.74 -16.76
C ARG A 443 13.16 2.96 -16.30
N LYS A 444 12.07 3.30 -17.01
CA LYS A 444 11.20 4.43 -16.68
C LYS A 444 10.56 4.31 -15.28
N ALA A 445 10.00 3.15 -14.95
CA ALA A 445 9.39 2.91 -13.63
C ALA A 445 10.44 3.01 -12.50
N ALA A 446 11.67 2.53 -12.73
CA ALA A 446 12.75 2.64 -11.76
C ALA A 446 13.18 4.11 -11.54
N TYR A 447 13.31 4.90 -12.61
CA TYR A 447 13.61 6.33 -12.49
C TYR A 447 12.52 7.10 -11.75
N LEU A 448 11.25 6.81 -12.02
CA LEU A 448 10.12 7.46 -11.32
C LEU A 448 10.09 7.11 -9.83
N LEU A 449 10.37 5.85 -9.47
CA LEU A 449 10.48 5.44 -8.08
C LEU A 449 11.65 6.16 -7.38
N ALA A 450 12.81 6.22 -8.03
CA ALA A 450 13.97 6.94 -7.50
C ALA A 450 13.69 8.45 -7.34
N ALA A 451 13.00 9.06 -8.31
CA ALA A 451 12.58 10.46 -8.26
C ALA A 451 11.60 10.74 -7.11
N MET A 452 10.64 9.83 -6.88
CA MET A 452 9.74 9.90 -5.72
C MET A 452 10.52 9.87 -4.40
N CYS A 453 11.45 8.91 -4.24
CA CYS A 453 12.29 8.84 -3.04
C CYS A 453 13.17 10.08 -2.88
N GLY A 454 13.77 10.58 -3.95
CA GLY A 454 14.59 11.80 -3.93
C GLY A 454 13.79 13.03 -3.50
N ALA A 455 12.61 13.25 -4.08
CA ALA A 455 11.71 14.33 -3.69
C ALA A 455 11.27 14.21 -2.23
N TYR A 456 11.00 13.00 -1.75
CA TYR A 456 10.65 12.74 -0.35
C TYR A 456 11.80 13.10 0.61
N VAL A 457 13.04 12.67 0.30
CA VAL A 457 14.23 13.01 1.11
C VAL A 457 14.43 14.51 1.19
N VAL A 458 14.31 15.22 0.07
CA VAL A 458 14.40 16.69 0.04
C VAL A 458 13.30 17.31 0.89
N GLY A 459 12.07 16.81 0.80
CA GLY A 459 10.94 17.28 1.61
C GLY A 459 11.19 17.14 3.11
N VAL A 460 11.64 15.97 3.57
CA VAL A 460 11.96 15.76 4.99
C VAL A 460 13.14 16.63 5.44
N GLY A 461 14.17 16.78 4.60
CA GLY A 461 15.31 17.66 4.89
C GLY A 461 14.91 19.13 5.05
N LEU A 462 13.99 19.63 4.21
CA LEU A 462 13.46 20.99 4.30
C LEU A 462 12.63 21.19 5.57
N LEU A 463 11.85 20.20 6.00
CA LEU A 463 11.11 20.26 7.26
C LEU A 463 12.04 20.32 8.47
N ALA A 464 13.08 19.48 8.49
CA ALA A 464 14.08 19.50 9.55
C ALA A 464 14.80 20.86 9.60
N ALA A 465 15.17 21.41 8.43
CA ALA A 465 15.76 22.75 8.34
C ALA A 465 14.82 23.87 8.81
N ALA A 466 13.52 23.75 8.55
CA ALA A 466 12.51 24.73 8.98
C ALA A 466 12.48 24.93 10.50
N ARG A 467 12.83 23.87 11.25
CA ARG A 467 12.76 23.81 12.72
C ARG A 467 14.11 24.03 13.41
N ASN A 468 15.23 23.84 12.72
CA ASN A 468 16.57 24.10 13.26
C ASN A 468 16.87 25.59 13.45
N ILE A 469 16.27 26.47 12.66
CA ILE A 469 16.58 27.90 12.69
C ILE A 469 15.79 28.65 13.79
N SER A 470 14.80 28.00 14.42
CA SER A 470 13.96 28.60 15.47
C SER A 470 14.59 28.62 16.86
N VAL A 471 15.69 27.87 17.08
CA VAL A 471 16.37 27.76 18.40
C VAL A 471 17.37 28.92 18.65
N VAL A 472 17.52 29.82 17.68
CA VAL A 472 18.30 31.05 17.86
C VAL A 472 17.34 32.24 17.91
N GLN A 473 16.53 32.37 18.96
CA GLN A 473 15.99 33.66 19.45
C GLN A 473 15.67 33.60 20.94
#